data_AF-X6LQD3-F1
#
_entry.id   AF-X6LQD3-F1
#
_cell.length_a   1.000
_cell.length_b   1.000
_cell.length_c   1.000
_cell.angle_alpha   90.00
_cell.angle_beta   90.00
_cell.angle_gamma   90.00
#
_symmetry.space_group_name_H-M   'P 1'
#
loop_
_entity.id
_entity.type
_entity.pdbx_description
1 polymer ?
#
loop_
_entity_poly.entity_id
_entity_poly.type
_entity_poly.pdbx_seq_one_letter_code
_entity_poly.pdbx_strand_id
1 'polypeptide(L)'
;TTFSFTDIVTVNDQSERNQSGEKNQSTLRQDLVATLRLMERYLQCYGEFVQNQLRSLDYTEISSDTNEFKEKVEVIVNRLYEINKLEKNHPVIFAFFPQDMMEQFPSKLEKTWLNLSGEMTKCARQSNFRALNNRISATKALSMLDDYTKPNCKFRDLFLKHQEALFNYVIDASKVLKAIEEHRYTDVDAEMFKINQYRDGDVQAERVFEKLQNSLSRSLKGLINNVMMLRGNDMNLENVIKLEEQLRWIEEAKNFVFEYIENNTKKEIEKMERETKSLIEKRILEAVKTVKVTVNSCNFLEAEENIKLLRKFNCILGKEIGKVANNIDELETQLQNVLKNVVYKYKQINLKESCFNPYAPNPPKELYVKLSKNNYKESWDAIEEDITQKVRDQLMEIRKQAKNLNPKELETSFRVCKSVLNSLPKHMEEILGEEIKQCREDSLIICLLFAPKELIDSFFLLQKNKNIVYRVWCVNFSSLQNSNNKSNDIGVIDDSGYKICSGSFGDEKGQEIILRKYILSSSSLEKKMK
;
A
#
# COMPACT_ATOMS: atom_id res chain seq x y z
N THR A 1 -85.39 23.86 -5.98
CA THR A 1 -86.18 24.99 -6.50
C THR A 1 -85.32 26.22 -6.37
N THR A 2 -84.95 26.86 -7.48
CA THR A 2 -84.04 28.01 -7.49
C THR A 2 -84.79 29.23 -6.95
N PHE A 3 -84.33 29.77 -5.82
CA PHE A 3 -84.90 30.96 -5.21
C PHE A 3 -84.43 32.20 -5.99
N SER A 4 -85.35 33.09 -6.39
CA SER A 4 -85.00 34.40 -6.95
C SER A 4 -85.57 35.53 -6.10
N PHE A 5 -84.79 36.58 -5.87
CA PHE A 5 -85.27 37.83 -5.29
C PHE A 5 -86.32 38.51 -6.18
N THR A 6 -86.33 38.23 -7.49
CA THR A 6 -87.35 38.75 -8.40
C THR A 6 -88.72 38.10 -8.22
N ASP A 7 -88.78 36.90 -7.61
CA ASP A 7 -90.04 36.25 -7.22
C ASP A 7 -90.72 36.99 -6.06
N ILE A 8 -89.94 37.62 -5.17
CA ILE A 8 -90.46 38.41 -4.04
C ILE A 8 -91.15 39.69 -4.54
N VAL A 9 -90.61 40.31 -5.59
CA VAL A 9 -91.18 41.53 -6.21
C VAL A 9 -92.45 41.23 -7.03
N THR A 10 -92.59 40.00 -7.55
CA THR A 10 -93.77 39.58 -8.33
C THR A 10 -94.89 38.99 -7.47
N VAL A 11 -94.62 38.53 -6.24
CA VAL A 11 -95.68 38.14 -5.28
C VAL A 11 -96.45 39.36 -4.75
N ASN A 12 -95.80 40.52 -4.61
CA ASN A 12 -96.47 41.76 -4.22
C ASN A 12 -97.43 42.32 -5.29
N ASP A 13 -97.30 41.91 -6.56
CA ASP A 13 -98.14 42.35 -7.68
C ASP A 13 -99.61 41.92 -7.56
N GLN A 14 -99.90 40.82 -6.86
CA GLN A 14 -101.28 40.36 -6.69
C GLN A 14 -102.08 41.21 -5.70
N SER A 15 -101.42 42.02 -4.86
CA SER A 15 -102.10 42.87 -3.86
C SER A 15 -102.36 44.32 -4.31
N GLU A 16 -101.64 44.82 -5.32
CA GLU A 16 -101.65 46.27 -5.70
C GLU A 16 -102.38 46.60 -7.02
N ARG A 17 -103.14 45.67 -7.62
CA ARG A 17 -103.83 45.91 -8.91
C ARG A 17 -104.93 46.99 -8.94
N ASN A 18 -105.14 47.74 -7.85
CA ASN A 18 -106.15 48.79 -7.77
C ASN A 18 -105.55 50.14 -7.34
N GLN A 19 -104.80 50.84 -8.20
CA GLN A 19 -104.79 52.31 -8.29
C GLN A 19 -103.85 52.84 -9.40
N SER A 20 -104.33 53.82 -10.15
CA SER A 20 -103.70 54.43 -11.33
C SER A 20 -102.51 55.34 -10.99
N GLY A 21 -101.32 55.00 -11.47
CA GLY A 21 -100.07 55.76 -11.32
C GLY A 21 -98.93 55.30 -12.24
N GLU A 22 -99.22 55.06 -13.53
CA GLU A 22 -98.48 54.09 -14.37
C GLU A 22 -97.12 54.50 -15.00
N LYS A 23 -96.58 55.73 -14.89
CA LYS A 23 -95.35 56.11 -15.65
C LYS A 23 -94.04 56.32 -14.87
N ASN A 24 -94.07 56.71 -13.59
CA ASN A 24 -92.84 56.89 -12.78
C ASN A 24 -92.56 55.71 -11.84
N GLN A 25 -93.60 54.99 -11.41
CA GLN A 25 -93.45 53.73 -10.65
C GLN A 25 -92.86 52.61 -11.52
N SER A 26 -93.11 52.61 -12.84
CA SER A 26 -92.57 51.60 -13.76
C SER A 26 -91.05 51.65 -13.86
N THR A 27 -90.44 52.85 -13.84
CA THR A 27 -88.99 53.03 -13.99
C THR A 27 -88.24 52.64 -12.71
N LEU A 28 -88.68 53.12 -11.54
CA LEU A 28 -88.11 52.74 -10.24
C LEU A 28 -88.21 51.23 -9.99
N ARG A 29 -89.31 50.61 -10.42
CA ARG A 29 -89.52 49.17 -10.32
C ARG A 29 -88.57 48.39 -11.25
N GLN A 30 -88.37 48.87 -12.47
CA GLN A 30 -87.40 48.29 -13.40
C GLN A 30 -85.97 48.41 -12.85
N ASP A 31 -85.62 49.55 -12.25
CA ASP A 31 -84.32 49.78 -11.62
C ASP A 31 -84.11 48.86 -10.40
N LEU A 32 -85.15 48.65 -9.58
CA LEU A 32 -85.12 47.70 -8.46
C LEU A 32 -84.91 46.26 -8.92
N VAL A 33 -85.67 45.80 -9.93
CA VAL A 33 -85.52 44.45 -10.50
C VAL A 33 -84.14 44.27 -11.13
N ALA A 34 -83.62 45.29 -11.83
CA ALA A 34 -82.27 45.24 -12.39
C ALA A 34 -81.19 45.16 -11.30
N THR A 35 -81.35 45.93 -10.21
CA THR A 35 -80.44 45.89 -9.06
C THR A 35 -80.47 44.54 -8.35
N LEU A 36 -81.66 43.95 -8.15
CA LEU A 36 -81.79 42.62 -7.55
C LEU A 36 -81.13 41.55 -8.42
N ARG A 37 -81.30 41.59 -9.75
CA ARG A 37 -80.60 40.67 -10.67
C ARG A 37 -79.08 40.82 -10.62
N LEU A 38 -78.56 42.04 -10.48
CA LEU A 38 -77.13 42.28 -10.29
C LEU A 38 -76.64 41.69 -8.96
N MET A 39 -77.42 41.81 -7.90
CA MET A 39 -77.11 41.23 -6.59
C MET A 39 -77.12 39.69 -6.63
N GLU A 40 -78.10 39.07 -7.29
CA GLU A 40 -78.14 37.61 -7.51
C GLU A 40 -76.89 37.15 -8.26
N ARG A 41 -76.55 37.83 -9.35
CA ARG A 41 -75.36 37.49 -10.15
C ARG A 41 -74.08 37.65 -9.33
N TYR A 42 -73.97 38.71 -8.53
CA TYR A 42 -72.84 38.90 -7.64
C TYR A 42 -72.72 37.75 -6.63
N LEU A 43 -73.82 37.37 -5.98
CA LEU A 43 -73.84 36.27 -4.99
C LEU A 43 -73.47 34.92 -5.62
N GLN A 44 -73.95 34.65 -6.83
CA GLN A 44 -73.57 33.45 -7.58
C GLN A 44 -72.09 33.46 -7.93
N CYS A 45 -71.56 34.55 -8.48
CA CYS A 45 -70.13 34.67 -8.81
C CYS A 45 -69.25 34.57 -7.55
N TYR A 46 -69.70 35.12 -6.43
CA TYR A 46 -69.01 34.98 -5.15
C TYR A 46 -69.04 33.54 -4.65
N GLY A 47 -70.19 32.87 -4.73
CA GLY A 47 -70.31 31.44 -4.41
C GLY A 47 -69.39 30.57 -5.25
N GLU A 48 -69.31 30.80 -6.56
CA GLU A 48 -68.36 30.13 -7.46
C GLU A 48 -66.90 30.40 -7.09
N PHE A 49 -66.57 31.66 -6.77
CA PHE A 49 -65.23 32.03 -6.31
C PHE A 49 -64.84 31.25 -5.04
N VAL A 50 -65.72 31.21 -4.04
CA VAL A 50 -65.49 30.46 -2.80
C VAL A 50 -65.37 28.95 -3.10
N GLN A 51 -66.23 28.40 -3.97
CA GLN A 51 -66.12 27.00 -4.41
C GLN A 51 -64.76 26.70 -5.02
N ASN A 52 -64.26 27.61 -5.87
CA ASN A 52 -62.96 27.48 -6.50
C ASN A 52 -61.81 27.54 -5.48
N GLN A 53 -61.92 28.36 -4.43
CA GLN A 53 -60.93 28.37 -3.34
C GLN A 53 -60.94 27.07 -2.52
N LEU A 54 -62.10 26.46 -2.26
CA LEU A 54 -62.16 25.13 -1.63
C LEU A 54 -61.62 24.04 -2.57
N ARG A 55 -61.84 24.19 -3.88
CA ARG A 55 -61.35 23.29 -4.93
C ARG A 55 -59.86 23.46 -5.25
N SER A 56 -59.21 24.55 -4.88
CA SER A 56 -57.78 24.76 -5.15
C SER A 56 -56.86 24.00 -4.19
N LEU A 57 -57.38 23.40 -3.10
CA LEU A 57 -56.56 22.58 -2.21
C LEU A 57 -56.05 21.34 -2.93
N ASP A 58 -54.82 21.38 -3.45
CA ASP A 58 -54.10 20.23 -3.96
C ASP A 58 -52.82 20.02 -3.15
N TYR A 59 -52.63 18.81 -2.64
CA TYR A 59 -51.47 18.46 -1.82
C TYR A 59 -50.25 18.09 -2.68
N THR A 60 -50.41 17.88 -3.99
CA THR A 60 -49.25 17.64 -4.87
C THR A 60 -48.35 18.88 -5.02
N GLU A 61 -48.81 20.06 -4.60
CA GLU A 61 -48.06 21.32 -4.57
C GLU A 61 -47.08 21.46 -3.38
N ILE A 62 -46.98 20.48 -2.46
CA ILE A 62 -46.13 20.56 -1.24
C ILE A 62 -44.60 20.55 -1.55
N SER A 63 -44.18 20.75 -2.81
CA SER A 63 -42.81 20.43 -3.21
C SER A 63 -41.73 21.48 -2.90
N SER A 64 -42.04 22.69 -2.41
CA SER A 64 -40.96 23.65 -2.11
C SER A 64 -41.19 24.68 -1.00
N ASP A 65 -42.41 25.19 -0.78
CA ASP A 65 -42.66 26.22 0.24
C ASP A 65 -43.80 25.83 1.19
N THR A 66 -43.43 25.43 2.41
CA THR A 66 -44.38 25.09 3.47
C THR A 66 -45.18 26.28 3.99
N ASN A 67 -44.69 27.51 3.80
CA ASN A 67 -45.39 28.72 4.25
C ASN A 67 -46.53 29.08 3.31
N GLU A 68 -46.28 29.05 2.00
CA GLU A 68 -47.33 29.29 0.98
C GLU A 68 -48.49 28.29 1.14
N PHE A 69 -48.18 27.01 1.37
CA PHE A 69 -49.19 25.98 1.60
C PHE A 69 -50.00 26.24 2.88
N LYS A 70 -49.35 26.69 3.96
CA LYS A 70 -50.03 27.01 5.21
C LYS A 70 -51.00 28.20 5.05
N GLU A 71 -50.59 29.23 4.34
CA GLU A 71 -51.44 30.39 4.02
C GLU A 71 -52.67 29.96 3.21
N LYS A 72 -52.50 29.09 2.21
CA LYS A 72 -53.62 28.51 1.43
C LYS A 72 -54.63 27.78 2.34
N VAL A 73 -54.15 26.97 3.29
CA VAL A 73 -55.03 26.29 4.26
C VAL A 73 -55.76 27.28 5.16
N GLU A 74 -55.09 28.33 5.64
CA GLU A 74 -55.70 29.37 6.47
C GLU A 74 -56.81 30.12 5.73
N VAL A 75 -56.58 30.47 4.46
CA VAL A 75 -57.62 31.08 3.59
C VAL A 75 -58.85 30.17 3.50
N ILE A 76 -58.65 28.87 3.29
CA ILE A 76 -59.75 27.90 3.20
C ILE A 76 -60.52 27.81 4.53
N VAL A 77 -59.83 27.73 5.67
CA VAL A 77 -60.47 27.71 7.00
C VAL A 77 -61.35 28.95 7.20
N ASN A 78 -60.83 30.13 6.86
CA ASN A 78 -61.56 31.38 6.96
C ASN A 78 -62.82 31.38 6.07
N ARG A 79 -62.73 30.85 4.85
CA ARG A 79 -63.90 30.72 3.96
C ARG A 79 -64.94 29.74 4.48
N LEU A 80 -64.52 28.61 5.04
CA LEU A 80 -65.45 27.65 5.63
C LEU A 80 -66.20 28.24 6.83
N TYR A 81 -65.51 29.03 7.66
CA TYR A 81 -66.14 29.75 8.77
C TYR A 81 -67.17 30.77 8.26
N GLU A 82 -66.82 31.53 7.22
CA GLU A 82 -67.73 32.47 6.57
C GLU A 82 -68.98 31.78 6.01
N ILE A 83 -68.80 30.68 5.27
CA ILE A 83 -69.89 29.89 4.71
C ILE A 83 -70.81 29.37 5.80
N ASN A 84 -70.27 28.76 6.86
CA ASN A 84 -71.05 28.22 7.97
C ASN A 84 -71.85 29.32 8.68
N LYS A 85 -71.29 30.53 8.79
CA LYS A 85 -71.98 31.70 9.34
C LYS A 85 -73.10 32.18 8.41
N LEU A 86 -72.88 32.18 7.10
CA LEU A 86 -73.88 32.56 6.09
C LEU A 86 -75.03 31.55 6.04
N GLU A 87 -74.73 30.25 6.05
CA GLU A 87 -75.72 29.17 6.06
C GLU A 87 -76.65 29.29 7.27
N LYS A 88 -76.09 29.53 8.46
CA LYS A 88 -76.86 29.62 9.72
C LYS A 88 -77.66 30.92 9.87
N ASN A 89 -77.04 32.06 9.57
CA ASN A 89 -77.61 33.37 9.88
C ASN A 89 -78.37 34.00 8.69
N HIS A 90 -78.04 33.59 7.46
CA HIS A 90 -78.54 34.19 6.22
C HIS A 90 -78.86 33.12 5.16
N PRO A 91 -79.77 32.16 5.45
CA PRO A 91 -80.06 31.03 4.55
C PRO A 91 -80.55 31.45 3.16
N VAL A 92 -81.24 32.59 3.06
CA VAL A 92 -81.69 33.16 1.78
C VAL A 92 -80.52 33.57 0.88
N ILE A 93 -79.46 34.15 1.47
CA ILE A 93 -78.23 34.51 0.73
C ILE A 93 -77.47 33.24 0.36
N PHE A 94 -77.41 32.27 1.27
CA PHE A 94 -76.73 31.00 1.04
C PHE A 94 -77.37 30.15 -0.07
N ALA A 95 -78.68 30.30 -0.32
CA ALA A 95 -79.37 29.61 -1.41
C ALA A 95 -78.79 29.90 -2.82
N PHE A 96 -78.03 30.99 -2.98
CA PHE A 96 -77.34 31.34 -4.23
C PHE A 96 -75.96 30.67 -4.38
N PHE A 97 -75.46 29.99 -3.34
CA PHE A 97 -74.20 29.25 -3.40
C PHE A 97 -74.41 27.87 -4.04
N PRO A 98 -73.36 27.29 -4.66
CA PRO A 98 -73.38 25.91 -5.13
C PRO A 98 -73.70 24.93 -3.99
N GLN A 99 -74.82 24.22 -4.11
CA GLN A 99 -75.35 23.35 -3.05
C GLN A 99 -74.49 22.10 -2.80
N ASP A 100 -73.74 21.67 -3.81
CA ASP A 100 -72.84 20.51 -3.76
C ASP A 100 -71.47 20.84 -3.12
N MET A 101 -71.19 22.11 -2.86
CA MET A 101 -69.89 22.58 -2.36
C MET A 101 -69.51 21.94 -1.02
N MET A 102 -70.42 21.95 -0.06
CA MET A 102 -70.18 21.41 1.28
C MET A 102 -70.28 19.89 1.31
N GLU A 103 -71.01 19.27 0.37
CA GLU A 103 -71.11 17.81 0.26
C GLU A 103 -69.84 17.18 -0.34
N GLN A 104 -69.22 17.84 -1.31
CA GLN A 104 -68.01 17.34 -1.99
C GLN A 104 -66.73 17.55 -1.17
N PHE A 105 -66.71 18.56 -0.29
CA PHE A 105 -65.49 18.96 0.42
C PHE A 105 -64.93 17.87 1.37
N PRO A 106 -65.74 17.18 2.19
CA PRO A 106 -65.25 16.06 3.02
C PRO A 106 -64.64 14.92 2.20
N SER A 107 -65.23 14.58 1.05
CA SER A 107 -64.72 13.55 0.14
C SER A 107 -63.36 13.94 -0.46
N LYS A 108 -63.17 15.23 -0.73
CA LYS A 108 -61.89 15.76 -1.18
C LYS A 108 -60.82 15.67 -0.09
N LEU A 109 -61.14 16.05 1.14
CA LEU A 109 -60.23 15.96 2.28
C LEU A 109 -59.82 14.51 2.55
N GLU A 110 -60.75 13.55 2.46
CA GLU A 110 -60.46 12.13 2.58
C GLU A 110 -59.46 11.65 1.51
N LYS A 111 -59.63 12.06 0.24
CA LYS A 111 -58.68 11.73 -0.83
C LYS A 111 -57.29 12.30 -0.54
N THR A 112 -57.23 13.56 -0.10
CA THR A 112 -55.97 14.21 0.31
C THR A 112 -55.31 13.45 1.46
N TRP A 113 -56.08 13.06 2.48
CA TRP A 113 -55.60 12.29 3.63
C TRP A 113 -55.03 10.93 3.21
N LEU A 114 -55.75 10.17 2.37
CA LEU A 114 -55.31 8.85 1.89
C LEU A 114 -53.98 8.94 1.13
N ASN A 115 -53.87 9.94 0.26
CA ASN A 115 -52.67 10.15 -0.51
C ASN A 115 -51.49 10.57 0.37
N LEU A 116 -51.69 11.51 1.31
CA LEU A 116 -50.66 11.91 2.26
C LEU A 116 -50.22 10.73 3.13
N SER A 117 -51.15 9.94 3.64
CA SER A 117 -50.86 8.77 4.46
C SER A 117 -50.01 7.73 3.73
N GLY A 118 -50.35 7.43 2.47
CA GLY A 118 -49.58 6.52 1.62
C GLY A 118 -48.16 7.05 1.35
N GLU A 119 -48.05 8.32 0.99
CA GLU A 119 -46.77 8.97 0.71
C GLU A 119 -45.88 9.09 1.96
N MET A 120 -46.43 9.44 3.12
CA MET A 120 -45.69 9.50 4.38
C MET A 120 -45.20 8.11 4.80
N THR A 121 -46.03 7.07 4.63
CA THR A 121 -45.62 5.68 4.87
C THR A 121 -44.48 5.26 3.95
N LYS A 122 -44.54 5.66 2.67
CA LYS A 122 -43.48 5.42 1.69
C LYS A 122 -42.18 6.14 2.07
N CYS A 123 -42.24 7.43 2.41
CA CYS A 123 -41.08 8.21 2.85
C CYS A 123 -40.45 7.61 4.11
N ALA A 124 -41.26 7.17 5.08
CA ALA A 124 -40.78 6.52 6.29
C ALA A 124 -40.07 5.18 5.99
N ARG A 125 -40.64 4.34 5.11
CA ARG A 125 -40.03 3.06 4.69
C ARG A 125 -38.73 3.24 3.91
N GLN A 126 -38.65 4.30 3.10
CA GLN A 126 -37.48 4.62 2.27
C GLN A 126 -36.44 5.45 3.01
N SER A 127 -36.62 5.74 4.30
CA SER A 127 -35.74 6.61 5.08
C SER A 127 -35.54 8.00 4.44
N ASN A 128 -36.52 8.48 3.66
CA ASN A 128 -36.50 9.81 3.06
C ASN A 128 -37.11 10.83 4.04
N PHE A 129 -36.36 11.12 5.09
CA PHE A 129 -36.86 11.88 6.23
C PHE A 129 -37.08 13.37 5.93
N ARG A 130 -36.31 13.97 5.01
CA ARG A 130 -36.57 15.34 4.52
C ARG A 130 -37.96 15.45 3.88
N ALA A 131 -38.27 14.52 2.98
CA ALA A 131 -39.57 14.46 2.31
C ALA A 131 -40.70 14.15 3.30
N LEU A 132 -40.43 13.32 4.32
CA LEU A 132 -41.36 13.04 5.40
C LEU A 132 -41.63 14.28 6.26
N ASN A 133 -40.61 15.05 6.62
CA ASN A 133 -40.74 16.24 7.47
C ASN A 133 -41.58 17.34 6.80
N ASN A 134 -41.38 17.58 5.50
CA ASN A 134 -42.21 18.52 4.73
C ASN A 134 -43.68 18.08 4.73
N ARG A 135 -43.95 16.78 4.57
CA ARG A 135 -45.31 16.21 4.60
C ARG A 135 -45.93 16.29 5.99
N ILE A 136 -45.16 16.08 7.07
CA ILE A 136 -45.62 16.25 8.45
C ILE A 136 -46.03 17.71 8.70
N SER A 137 -45.23 18.67 8.23
CA SER A 137 -45.55 20.10 8.34
C SER A 137 -46.84 20.47 7.59
N ALA A 138 -47.02 19.95 6.37
CA ALA A 138 -48.27 20.14 5.62
C ALA A 138 -49.47 19.46 6.31
N THR A 139 -49.29 18.25 6.86
CA THR A 139 -50.32 17.53 7.63
C THR A 139 -50.74 18.33 8.87
N LYS A 140 -49.77 18.97 9.54
CA LYS A 140 -50.04 19.85 10.68
C LYS A 140 -50.91 21.04 10.29
N ALA A 141 -50.63 21.69 9.16
CA ALA A 141 -51.48 22.77 8.65
C ALA A 141 -52.90 22.25 8.35
N LEU A 142 -53.02 21.12 7.64
CA LEU A 142 -54.30 20.49 7.29
C LEU A 142 -55.14 20.07 8.52
N SER A 143 -54.54 19.86 9.69
CA SER A 143 -55.29 19.56 10.92
C SER A 143 -56.28 20.65 11.33
N MET A 144 -56.13 21.89 10.84
CA MET A 144 -57.13 22.95 11.03
C MET A 144 -58.47 22.65 10.33
N LEU A 145 -58.48 21.73 9.37
CA LEU A 145 -59.67 21.32 8.63
C LEU A 145 -60.33 20.06 9.21
N ASP A 146 -59.82 19.54 10.33
CA ASP A 146 -60.27 18.25 10.87
C ASP A 146 -61.77 18.23 11.19
N ASP A 147 -62.38 19.35 11.59
CA ASP A 147 -63.83 19.42 11.85
C ASP A 147 -64.70 19.12 10.61
N TYR A 148 -64.13 19.27 9.40
CA TYR A 148 -64.80 19.01 8.12
C TYR A 148 -64.42 17.64 7.52
N THR A 149 -63.59 16.85 8.21
CA THR A 149 -63.17 15.51 7.78
C THR A 149 -64.04 14.41 8.39
N LYS A 150 -64.04 13.23 7.75
CA LYS A 150 -64.60 12.02 8.35
C LYS A 150 -63.83 11.63 9.62
N PRO A 151 -64.48 11.00 10.62
CA PRO A 151 -63.84 10.64 11.89
C PRO A 151 -62.57 9.79 11.76
N ASN A 152 -62.45 8.97 10.72
CA ASN A 152 -61.30 8.09 10.45
C ASN A 152 -60.20 8.74 9.59
N CYS A 153 -60.35 10.01 9.20
CA CYS A 153 -59.42 10.72 8.31
C CYS A 153 -58.94 12.04 8.91
N LYS A 154 -58.76 12.09 10.24
CA LYS A 154 -58.22 13.25 10.93
C LYS A 154 -56.74 13.41 10.58
N PHE A 155 -56.37 14.58 10.07
CA PHE A 155 -54.98 14.93 9.77
C PHE A 155 -54.17 15.04 11.07
N ARG A 156 -54.79 15.44 12.19
CA ARG A 156 -54.11 15.44 13.50
C ARG A 156 -53.55 14.08 13.89
N ASP A 157 -54.32 13.01 13.69
CA ASP A 157 -53.89 11.65 14.02
C ASP A 157 -52.73 11.19 13.13
N LEU A 158 -52.81 11.53 11.83
CA LEU A 158 -51.74 11.24 10.87
C LEU A 158 -50.45 11.99 11.21
N PHE A 159 -50.58 13.26 11.61
CA PHE A 159 -49.47 14.09 12.08
C PHE A 159 -48.80 13.46 13.31
N LEU A 160 -49.57 13.14 14.36
CA LEU A 160 -49.03 12.57 15.60
C LEU A 160 -48.30 11.24 15.35
N LYS A 161 -48.91 10.34 14.57
CA LYS A 161 -48.33 9.02 14.24
C LYS A 161 -46.93 9.12 13.62
N HIS A 162 -46.74 10.03 12.66
CA HIS A 162 -45.45 10.17 11.97
C HIS A 162 -44.49 11.12 12.68
N GLN A 163 -45.00 12.04 13.50
CA GLN A 163 -44.19 12.87 14.37
C GLN A 163 -43.51 12.04 15.46
N GLU A 164 -44.23 11.11 16.11
CA GLU A 164 -43.65 10.17 17.09
C GLU A 164 -42.55 9.30 16.46
N ALA A 165 -42.73 8.87 15.20
CA ALA A 165 -41.72 8.10 14.47
C ALA A 165 -40.44 8.91 14.19
N LEU A 166 -40.53 10.24 14.04
CA LEU A 166 -39.36 11.12 13.94
C LEU A 166 -38.70 11.38 15.30
N PHE A 167 -39.46 11.66 16.35
CA PHE A 167 -38.90 11.98 17.67
C PHE A 167 -38.24 10.79 18.37
N ASN A 168 -38.73 9.57 18.15
CA ASN A 168 -38.13 8.36 18.70
C ASN A 168 -36.89 7.89 17.92
N TYR A 169 -36.49 8.59 16.85
CA TYR A 169 -35.25 8.32 16.14
C TYR A 169 -34.06 8.83 16.96
N VAL A 170 -33.53 7.99 17.84
CA VAL A 170 -32.30 8.30 18.59
C VAL A 170 -31.11 8.24 17.64
N ILE A 171 -30.46 9.38 17.42
CA ILE A 171 -29.20 9.44 16.68
C ILE A 171 -28.10 8.84 17.55
N ASP A 172 -27.76 7.59 17.26
CA ASP A 172 -26.69 6.87 17.92
C ASP A 172 -25.31 7.38 17.46
N ALA A 173 -24.83 8.44 18.11
CA ALA A 173 -23.52 9.01 17.87
C ALA A 173 -22.36 8.09 18.29
N SER A 174 -22.62 7.04 19.08
CA SER A 174 -21.56 6.17 19.63
C SER A 174 -20.85 5.39 18.52
N LYS A 175 -21.59 4.97 17.50
CA LYS A 175 -21.04 4.28 16.32
C LYS A 175 -20.05 5.15 15.56
N VAL A 176 -20.40 6.43 15.35
CA VAL A 176 -19.55 7.37 14.63
C VAL A 176 -18.30 7.68 15.45
N LEU A 177 -18.43 7.92 16.75
CA LEU A 177 -17.29 8.18 17.62
C LEU A 177 -16.32 6.99 17.65
N LYS A 178 -16.84 5.77 17.76
CA LYS A 178 -16.02 4.55 17.71
C LYS A 178 -15.32 4.40 16.35
N ALA A 179 -16.00 4.67 15.25
CA ALA A 179 -15.40 4.63 13.91
C ALA A 179 -14.31 5.71 13.74
N ILE A 180 -14.47 6.89 14.33
CA ILE A 180 -13.44 7.95 14.37
C ILE A 180 -12.20 7.48 15.13
N GLU A 181 -12.39 6.84 16.29
CA GLU A 181 -11.28 6.29 17.10
C GLU A 181 -10.54 5.16 16.39
N GLU A 182 -11.27 4.31 15.66
CA GLU A 182 -10.71 3.16 14.93
C GLU A 182 -10.28 3.53 13.50
N HIS A 183 -10.26 4.82 13.14
CA HIS A 183 -9.86 5.35 11.82
C HIS A 183 -10.63 4.76 10.62
N ARG A 184 -11.87 4.28 10.82
CA ARG A 184 -12.71 3.74 9.75
C ARG A 184 -13.49 4.85 9.05
N TYR A 185 -12.80 5.65 8.24
CA TYR A 185 -13.37 6.87 7.66
C TYR A 185 -14.52 6.62 6.66
N THR A 186 -14.57 5.45 6.01
CA THR A 186 -15.73 5.05 5.17
C THR A 186 -17.01 4.92 5.99
N ASP A 187 -16.91 4.33 7.19
CA ASP A 187 -18.06 4.18 8.09
C ASP A 187 -18.47 5.53 8.68
N VAL A 188 -17.47 6.37 9.01
CA VAL A 188 -17.71 7.74 9.49
C VAL A 188 -18.47 8.55 8.44
N ASP A 189 -18.06 8.50 7.17
CA ASP A 189 -18.74 9.19 6.08
C ASP A 189 -20.19 8.70 5.91
N ALA A 190 -20.39 7.38 5.82
CA ALA A 190 -21.73 6.81 5.66
C ALA A 190 -22.70 7.22 6.79
N GLU A 191 -22.23 7.26 8.04
CA GLU A 191 -23.05 7.66 9.18
C GLU A 191 -23.19 9.18 9.30
N MET A 192 -22.13 9.96 9.05
CA MET A 192 -22.20 11.42 8.98
C MET A 192 -23.19 11.88 7.92
N PHE A 193 -23.17 11.27 6.74
CA PHE A 193 -24.10 11.54 5.65
C PHE A 193 -25.55 11.32 6.08
N LYS A 194 -25.83 10.21 6.78
CA LYS A 194 -27.16 9.96 7.36
C LYS A 194 -27.55 11.07 8.33
N ILE A 195 -26.68 11.42 9.28
CA ILE A 195 -26.96 12.46 10.29
C ILE A 195 -27.21 13.82 9.62
N ASN A 196 -26.44 14.17 8.59
CA ASN A 196 -26.58 15.42 7.85
C ASN A 196 -27.96 15.54 7.16
N GLN A 197 -28.59 14.43 6.76
CA GLN A 197 -29.96 14.46 6.20
C GLN A 197 -31.03 14.89 7.21
N TYR A 198 -30.78 14.75 8.52
CA TYR A 198 -31.70 15.18 9.58
C TYR A 198 -31.46 16.63 10.01
N ARG A 199 -30.35 17.26 9.60
CA ARG A 199 -29.93 18.58 10.09
C ARG A 199 -30.95 19.67 9.77
N ASP A 200 -31.55 19.64 8.58
CA ASP A 200 -32.56 20.61 8.15
C ASP A 200 -33.92 20.33 8.81
N GLY A 201 -34.07 20.75 10.07
CA GLY A 201 -35.33 20.73 10.81
C GLY A 201 -35.31 20.05 12.17
N ASP A 202 -34.19 19.41 12.55
CA ASP A 202 -33.99 18.86 13.89
C ASP A 202 -32.76 19.49 14.58
N VAL A 203 -33.03 20.32 15.59
CA VAL A 203 -32.02 20.99 16.42
C VAL A 203 -31.14 19.98 17.16
N GLN A 204 -31.66 18.80 17.51
CA GLN A 204 -30.85 17.74 18.14
C GLN A 204 -29.89 17.11 17.13
N ALA A 205 -30.35 16.83 15.91
CA ALA A 205 -29.49 16.33 14.83
C ALA A 205 -28.36 17.31 14.51
N GLU A 206 -28.66 18.61 14.43
CA GLU A 206 -27.65 19.64 14.21
C GLU A 206 -26.59 19.65 15.33
N ARG A 207 -27.00 19.67 16.60
CA ARG A 207 -26.06 19.62 17.73
C ARG A 207 -25.19 18.37 17.74
N VAL A 208 -25.77 17.21 17.43
CA VAL A 208 -25.03 15.94 17.35
C VAL A 208 -24.03 15.98 16.20
N PHE A 209 -24.43 16.48 15.04
CA PHE A 209 -23.56 16.62 13.87
C PHE A 209 -22.36 17.53 14.17
N GLU A 210 -22.59 18.74 14.71
CA GLU A 210 -21.53 19.66 15.10
C GLU A 210 -20.57 19.06 16.13
N LYS A 211 -21.09 18.32 17.12
CA LYS A 211 -20.26 17.62 18.11
C LYS A 211 -19.37 16.58 17.44
N LEU A 212 -19.91 15.82 16.49
CA LEU A 212 -19.15 14.81 15.76
C LEU A 212 -18.11 15.44 14.81
N GLN A 213 -18.41 16.56 14.15
CA GLN A 213 -17.45 17.33 13.34
C GLN A 213 -16.26 17.81 14.19
N ASN A 214 -16.55 18.32 15.39
CA ASN A 214 -15.52 18.74 16.34
C ASN A 214 -14.66 17.57 16.83
N SER A 215 -15.26 16.42 17.11
CA SER A 215 -14.53 15.21 17.48
C SER A 215 -13.65 14.68 16.35
N LEU A 216 -14.17 14.63 15.12
CA LEU A 216 -13.41 14.24 13.93
C LEU A 216 -12.22 15.20 13.71
N SER A 217 -12.47 16.51 13.76
CA SER A 217 -11.41 17.53 13.62
C SER A 217 -10.32 17.37 14.68
N ARG A 218 -10.70 17.08 15.94
CA ARG A 218 -9.75 16.84 17.03
C ARG A 218 -8.94 15.55 16.79
N SER A 219 -9.59 14.48 16.35
CA SER A 219 -8.94 13.20 16.04
C SER A 219 -7.91 13.38 14.92
N LEU A 220 -8.29 14.03 13.82
CA LEU A 220 -7.39 14.30 12.70
C LEU A 220 -6.22 15.21 13.10
N LYS A 221 -6.45 16.23 13.94
CA LYS A 221 -5.34 17.03 14.51
C LYS A 221 -4.41 16.19 15.39
N GLY A 222 -4.95 15.26 16.18
CA GLY A 222 -4.15 14.29 16.93
C GLY A 222 -3.30 13.41 16.02
N LEU A 223 -3.87 12.94 14.91
CA LEU A 223 -3.17 12.15 13.91
C LEU A 223 -1.98 12.91 13.28
N ILE A 224 -2.18 14.19 12.92
CA ILE A 224 -1.09 15.07 12.43
C ILE A 224 0.01 15.24 13.48
N ASN A 225 -0.34 15.45 14.74
CA ASN A 225 0.65 15.64 15.80
C ASN A 225 1.51 14.38 16.00
N ASN A 226 0.92 13.19 15.86
CA ASN A 226 1.68 11.95 15.91
C ASN A 226 2.65 11.84 14.73
N VAL A 227 2.23 12.24 13.52
CA VAL A 227 3.11 12.35 12.34
C VAL A 227 4.27 13.32 12.62
N MET A 228 4.02 14.47 13.26
CA MET A 228 5.08 15.41 13.68
C MET A 228 6.08 14.79 14.65
N MET A 229 5.61 14.03 15.63
CA MET A 229 6.51 13.40 16.61
C MET A 229 7.39 12.34 15.95
N LEU A 230 6.82 11.54 15.03
CA LEU A 230 7.58 10.56 14.26
C LEU A 230 8.56 11.21 13.28
N ARG A 231 8.26 12.41 12.78
CA ARG A 231 9.14 13.23 11.93
C ARG A 231 10.46 13.60 12.63
N GLY A 232 10.41 13.88 13.93
CA GLY A 232 11.56 14.36 14.72
C GLY A 232 12.54 13.27 15.16
N ASN A 233 12.10 12.02 15.24
CA ASN A 233 12.89 10.91 15.74
C ASN A 233 13.77 10.27 14.65
N ASP A 234 14.76 9.46 15.07
CA ASP A 234 15.56 8.64 14.17
C ASP A 234 14.64 7.66 13.40
N MET A 235 14.79 7.60 12.07
CA MET A 235 14.00 6.69 11.21
C MET A 235 14.51 5.26 11.35
N ASN A 236 14.12 4.59 12.42
CA ASN A 236 14.18 3.14 12.48
C ASN A 236 12.95 2.53 11.78
N LEU A 237 13.01 1.24 11.44
CA LEU A 237 11.95 0.55 10.71
C LEU A 237 10.57 0.63 11.42
N GLU A 238 10.56 0.61 12.75
CA GLU A 238 9.33 0.67 13.56
C GLU A 238 8.63 2.04 13.46
N ASN A 239 9.38 3.13 13.58
CA ASN A 239 8.85 4.49 13.43
C ASN A 239 8.29 4.72 12.03
N VAL A 240 8.88 4.05 11.05
CA VAL A 240 8.52 4.17 9.64
C VAL A 240 7.23 3.43 9.32
N ILE A 241 7.03 2.24 9.89
CA ILE A 241 5.76 1.50 9.79
C ILE A 241 4.63 2.30 10.44
N LYS A 242 4.87 2.90 11.61
CA LYS A 242 3.88 3.78 12.27
C LYS A 242 3.56 5.01 11.44
N LEU A 243 4.57 5.60 10.80
CA LEU A 243 4.40 6.77 9.95
C LEU A 243 3.61 6.44 8.69
N GLU A 244 3.86 5.29 8.07
CA GLU A 244 3.08 4.77 6.94
C GLU A 244 1.59 4.67 7.29
N GLU A 245 1.29 3.97 8.37
CA GLU A 245 -0.08 3.72 8.80
C GLU A 245 -0.84 5.03 9.03
N GLN A 246 -0.19 6.01 9.66
CA GLN A 246 -0.78 7.33 9.89
C GLN A 246 -1.00 8.12 8.60
N LEU A 247 -0.05 8.10 7.67
CA LEU A 247 -0.21 8.76 6.37
C LEU A 247 -1.33 8.12 5.54
N ARG A 248 -1.49 6.79 5.61
CA ARG A 248 -2.60 6.07 4.98
C ARG A 248 -3.94 6.53 5.55
N TRP A 249 -4.07 6.63 6.87
CA TRP A 249 -5.28 7.15 7.52
C TRP A 249 -5.58 8.61 7.12
N ILE A 250 -4.56 9.46 6.94
CA ILE A 250 -4.75 10.82 6.43
C ILE A 250 -5.30 10.80 5.00
N GLU A 251 -4.77 9.95 4.13
CA GLU A 251 -5.23 9.82 2.75
C GLU A 251 -6.67 9.29 2.66
N GLU A 252 -7.02 8.30 3.48
CA GLU A 252 -8.41 7.84 3.60
C GLU A 252 -9.32 8.97 4.11
N ALA A 253 -8.88 9.73 5.11
CA ALA A 253 -9.66 10.84 5.63
C ALA A 253 -9.93 11.91 4.56
N LYS A 254 -8.95 12.22 3.70
CA LYS A 254 -9.08 13.13 2.56
C LYS A 254 -10.17 12.70 1.59
N ASN A 255 -10.26 11.39 1.33
CA ASN A 255 -11.19 10.84 0.36
C ASN A 255 -12.63 10.77 0.87
N PHE A 256 -12.83 10.55 2.18
CA PHE A 256 -14.16 10.26 2.72
C PHE A 256 -14.74 11.36 3.62
N VAL A 257 -13.94 11.98 4.49
CA VAL A 257 -14.51 12.79 5.59
C VAL A 257 -14.07 14.25 5.57
N PHE A 258 -13.26 14.65 4.60
CA PHE A 258 -12.80 16.03 4.48
C PHE A 258 -13.94 17.00 4.24
N GLU A 259 -15.06 16.62 3.63
CA GLU A 259 -16.20 17.54 3.46
C GLU A 259 -16.78 18.03 4.80
N TYR A 260 -16.68 17.21 5.86
CA TYR A 260 -17.26 17.50 7.17
C TYR A 260 -16.38 18.35 8.10
N ILE A 261 -15.13 18.64 7.73
CA ILE A 261 -14.21 19.38 8.60
C ILE A 261 -13.97 20.81 8.09
N GLU A 262 -13.56 21.69 9.00
CA GLU A 262 -13.27 23.09 8.67
C GLU A 262 -12.11 23.22 7.67
N ASN A 263 -12.22 24.19 6.76
CA ASN A 263 -11.23 24.43 5.72
C ASN A 263 -9.82 24.72 6.26
N ASN A 264 -9.71 25.39 7.42
CA ASN A 264 -8.41 25.64 8.05
C ASN A 264 -7.74 24.33 8.48
N THR A 265 -8.49 23.41 9.07
CA THR A 265 -7.99 22.08 9.46
C THR A 265 -7.54 21.27 8.24
N LYS A 266 -8.30 21.30 7.12
CA LYS A 266 -7.88 20.64 5.86
C LYS A 266 -6.52 21.13 5.38
N LYS A 267 -6.35 22.46 5.30
CA LYS A 267 -5.10 23.09 4.84
C LYS A 267 -3.92 22.75 5.75
N GLU A 268 -4.13 22.69 7.06
CA GLU A 268 -3.10 22.27 8.02
C GLU A 268 -2.69 20.82 7.79
N ILE A 269 -3.65 19.89 7.62
CA ILE A 269 -3.38 18.48 7.30
C ILE A 269 -2.58 18.35 6.01
N GLU A 270 -3.03 18.97 4.92
CA GLU A 270 -2.39 18.89 3.60
C GLU A 270 -0.99 19.50 3.59
N LYS A 271 -0.79 20.61 4.31
CA LYS A 271 0.54 21.21 4.48
C LYS A 271 1.47 20.24 5.19
N MET A 272 1.00 19.65 6.29
CA MET A 272 1.79 18.72 7.10
C MET A 272 2.13 17.42 6.39
N GLU A 273 1.18 16.87 5.64
CA GLU A 273 1.39 15.71 4.78
C GLU A 273 2.51 15.98 3.76
N ARG A 274 2.44 17.11 3.05
CA ARG A 274 3.46 17.51 2.06
C ARG A 274 4.84 17.71 2.68
N GLU A 275 4.93 18.40 3.81
CA GLU A 275 6.19 18.61 4.53
C GLU A 275 6.80 17.29 5.00
N THR A 276 5.96 16.36 5.47
CA THR A 276 6.38 15.03 5.92
C THR A 276 6.90 14.21 4.75
N LYS A 277 6.13 14.12 3.66
CA LYS A 277 6.56 13.44 2.42
C LYS A 277 7.89 13.99 1.91
N SER A 278 8.05 15.31 1.85
CA SER A 278 9.30 15.96 1.42
C SER A 278 10.49 15.65 2.33
N LEU A 279 10.28 15.59 3.66
CA LEU A 279 11.36 15.21 4.58
C LEU A 279 11.78 13.74 4.38
N ILE A 280 10.81 12.83 4.24
CA ILE A 280 11.11 11.42 4.01
C ILE A 280 11.87 11.25 2.69
N GLU A 281 11.44 11.94 1.62
CA GLU A 281 12.14 11.96 0.34
C GLU A 281 13.62 12.37 0.51
N LYS A 282 13.87 13.47 1.22
CA LYS A 282 15.23 13.94 1.49
C LYS A 282 16.06 12.89 2.24
N ARG A 283 15.50 12.29 3.29
CA ARG A 283 16.19 11.26 4.09
C ARG A 283 16.48 10.01 3.26
N ILE A 284 15.57 9.60 2.38
CA ILE A 284 15.80 8.49 1.45
C ILE A 284 16.93 8.82 0.48
N LEU A 285 16.96 10.03 -0.09
CA LEU A 285 18.05 10.44 -0.98
C LEU A 285 19.41 10.46 -0.28
N GLU A 286 19.46 10.84 0.99
CA GLU A 286 20.67 10.74 1.82
C GLU A 286 21.08 9.29 2.05
N ALA A 287 20.14 8.42 2.40
CA ALA A 287 20.39 6.99 2.58
C ALA A 287 20.84 6.31 1.26
N VAL A 288 20.26 6.67 0.12
CA VAL A 288 20.69 6.22 -1.22
C VAL A 288 22.16 6.56 -1.46
N LYS A 289 22.61 7.77 -1.10
CA LYS A 289 24.02 8.16 -1.22
C LYS A 289 24.92 7.31 -0.33
N THR A 290 24.51 7.05 0.91
CA THR A 290 25.24 6.17 1.83
C THR A 290 25.38 4.77 1.25
N VAL A 291 24.27 4.18 0.76
CA VAL A 291 24.29 2.86 0.12
C VAL A 291 25.21 2.84 -1.10
N LYS A 292 25.23 3.88 -1.92
CA LYS A 292 26.16 3.98 -3.06
C LYS A 292 27.63 3.92 -2.61
N VAL A 293 27.98 4.57 -1.50
CA VAL A 293 29.33 4.47 -0.90
C VAL A 293 29.61 3.04 -0.42
N THR A 294 28.64 2.41 0.26
CA THR A 294 28.73 1.02 0.75
C THR A 294 28.89 0.00 -0.38
N VAL A 295 28.19 0.19 -1.50
CA VAL A 295 28.35 -0.63 -2.73
C VAL A 295 29.77 -0.47 -3.27
N ASN A 296 30.26 0.75 -3.39
CA ASN A 296 31.61 1.03 -3.93
C ASN A 296 32.74 0.52 -3.03
N SER A 297 32.52 0.40 -1.72
CA SER A 297 33.48 -0.19 -0.77
C SER A 297 33.42 -1.73 -0.69
N CYS A 298 32.61 -2.35 -1.55
CA CYS A 298 32.36 -3.79 -1.63
C CYS A 298 31.72 -4.38 -0.37
N ASN A 299 31.01 -3.58 0.45
CA ASN A 299 30.25 -4.10 1.58
C ASN A 299 28.84 -4.51 1.14
N PHE A 300 28.77 -5.55 0.31
CA PHE A 300 27.55 -5.93 -0.40
C PHE A 300 26.39 -6.34 0.50
N LEU A 301 26.66 -6.99 1.64
CA LEU A 301 25.61 -7.37 2.59
C LEU A 301 24.90 -6.16 3.18
N GLU A 302 25.67 -5.21 3.72
CA GLU A 302 25.13 -3.98 4.30
C GLU A 302 24.39 -3.17 3.22
N ALA A 303 24.94 -3.10 2.00
CA ALA A 303 24.26 -2.46 0.88
C ALA A 303 22.92 -3.12 0.55
N GLU A 304 22.85 -4.45 0.49
CA GLU A 304 21.62 -5.19 0.19
C GLU A 304 20.55 -5.01 1.28
N GLU A 305 20.93 -5.09 2.55
CA GLU A 305 20.02 -4.85 3.68
C GLU A 305 19.46 -3.43 3.63
N ASN A 306 20.30 -2.44 3.35
CA ASN A 306 19.88 -1.05 3.21
C ASN A 306 19.00 -0.83 1.97
N ILE A 307 19.28 -1.47 0.83
CA ILE A 307 18.41 -1.42 -0.37
C ILE A 307 17.03 -2.01 -0.04
N LYS A 308 16.96 -3.14 0.68
CA LYS A 308 15.69 -3.73 1.12
C LYS A 308 14.89 -2.79 2.02
N LEU A 309 15.56 -2.10 2.95
CA LEU A 309 14.93 -1.05 3.76
C LEU A 309 14.41 0.08 2.87
N LEU A 310 15.23 0.61 1.95
CA LEU A 310 14.84 1.66 1.01
C LEU A 310 13.64 1.27 0.14
N ARG A 311 13.53 0.01 -0.28
CA ARG A 311 12.34 -0.49 -1.00
C ARG A 311 11.07 -0.42 -0.15
N LYS A 312 11.16 -0.82 1.12
CA LYS A 312 10.03 -0.69 2.05
C LYS A 312 9.64 0.79 2.20
N PHE A 313 10.62 1.68 2.39
CA PHE A 313 10.39 3.13 2.43
C PHE A 313 9.72 3.67 1.16
N ASN A 314 10.15 3.22 -0.02
CA ASN A 314 9.58 3.67 -1.28
C ASN A 314 8.14 3.14 -1.50
N CYS A 315 7.84 1.93 -1.03
CA CYS A 315 6.48 1.39 -1.04
C CYS A 315 5.51 2.27 -0.22
N ILE A 316 5.97 2.76 0.93
CA ILE A 316 5.23 3.60 1.86
C ILE A 316 4.86 4.96 1.25
N LEU A 317 5.78 5.56 0.48
CA LEU A 317 5.57 6.88 -0.14
C LEU A 317 4.73 6.80 -1.43
N GLY A 318 4.35 5.59 -1.84
CA GLY A 318 3.56 5.34 -3.03
C GLY A 318 4.24 5.75 -4.33
N LYS A 319 3.44 5.90 -5.39
CA LYS A 319 3.89 6.32 -6.74
C LYS A 319 4.36 7.79 -6.80
N GLU A 320 4.15 8.58 -5.75
CA GLU A 320 4.41 10.03 -5.78
C GLU A 320 5.90 10.37 -5.88
N ILE A 321 6.80 9.41 -5.64
CA ILE A 321 8.25 9.63 -5.73
C ILE A 321 8.89 8.67 -6.75
N GLY A 322 8.35 8.64 -7.98
CA GLY A 322 8.91 7.81 -9.06
C GLY A 322 10.41 8.02 -9.31
N LYS A 323 10.97 9.18 -8.96
CA LYS A 323 12.42 9.44 -9.00
C LYS A 323 13.21 8.59 -8.00
N VAL A 324 12.68 8.33 -6.82
CA VAL A 324 13.34 7.51 -5.78
C VAL A 324 13.30 6.04 -6.16
N ALA A 325 12.19 5.55 -6.71
CA ALA A 325 12.09 4.18 -7.22
C ALA A 325 13.21 3.87 -8.23
N ASN A 326 13.38 4.75 -9.23
CA ASN A 326 14.44 4.61 -10.22
C ASN A 326 15.85 4.61 -9.60
N ASN A 327 16.10 5.46 -8.59
CA ASN A 327 17.38 5.49 -7.90
C ASN A 327 17.67 4.18 -7.14
N ILE A 328 16.63 3.56 -6.54
CA ILE A 328 16.77 2.28 -5.83
C ILE A 328 17.07 1.15 -6.80
N ASP A 329 16.37 1.08 -7.94
CA ASP A 329 16.64 0.07 -8.97
C ASP A 329 18.04 0.29 -9.61
N GLU A 330 18.47 1.55 -9.72
CA GLU A 330 19.84 1.89 -10.14
C GLU A 330 20.87 1.39 -9.11
N LEU A 331 20.60 1.47 -7.80
CA LEU A 331 21.49 0.93 -6.76
C LEU A 331 21.64 -0.58 -6.86
N GLU A 332 20.57 -1.33 -7.15
CA GLU A 332 20.64 -2.78 -7.36
C GLU A 332 21.47 -3.11 -8.59
N THR A 333 21.25 -2.38 -9.68
CA THR A 333 22.02 -2.54 -10.91
C THR A 333 23.51 -2.20 -10.68
N GLN A 334 23.79 -1.14 -9.93
CA GLN A 334 25.15 -0.76 -9.54
C GLN A 334 25.79 -1.83 -8.65
N LEU A 335 25.07 -2.38 -7.68
CA LEU A 335 25.54 -3.46 -6.82
C LEU A 335 25.96 -4.68 -7.66
N GLN A 336 25.11 -5.10 -8.59
CA GLN A 336 25.41 -6.21 -9.50
C GLN A 336 26.59 -5.91 -10.42
N ASN A 337 26.68 -4.69 -10.95
CA ASN A 337 27.78 -4.27 -11.83
C ASN A 337 29.13 -4.19 -11.09
N VAL A 338 29.14 -3.66 -9.87
CA VAL A 338 30.35 -3.61 -9.03
C VAL A 338 30.80 -5.02 -8.67
N LEU A 339 29.88 -5.91 -8.29
CA LEU A 339 30.19 -7.31 -8.02
C LEU A 339 30.82 -8.01 -9.24
N LYS A 340 30.20 -7.87 -10.42
CA LYS A 340 30.74 -8.40 -11.69
C LYS A 340 32.12 -7.83 -12.01
N ASN A 341 32.32 -6.52 -11.81
CA ASN A 341 33.61 -5.87 -12.03
C ASN A 341 34.69 -6.37 -11.05
N VAL A 342 34.33 -6.65 -9.80
CA VAL A 342 35.25 -7.26 -8.83
C VAL A 342 35.68 -8.64 -9.32
N VAL A 343 34.72 -9.52 -9.67
CA VAL A 343 35.04 -10.86 -10.21
C VAL A 343 35.93 -10.76 -11.46
N TYR A 344 35.59 -9.86 -12.38
CA TYR A 344 36.38 -9.63 -13.60
C TYR A 344 37.81 -9.18 -13.29
N LYS A 345 38.01 -8.24 -12.35
CA LYS A 345 39.34 -7.76 -11.96
C LYS A 345 40.24 -8.89 -11.47
N TYR A 346 39.72 -9.82 -10.65
CA TYR A 346 40.50 -10.97 -10.19
C TYR A 346 40.81 -11.94 -11.34
N LYS A 347 39.84 -12.20 -12.23
CA LYS A 347 40.05 -13.04 -13.42
C LYS A 347 41.09 -12.49 -14.39
N GLN A 348 41.24 -11.18 -14.50
CA GLN A 348 42.24 -10.54 -15.38
C GLN A 348 43.67 -10.54 -14.81
N ILE A 349 43.85 -10.90 -13.53
CA ILE A 349 45.20 -10.96 -12.95
C ILE A 349 45.99 -12.11 -13.60
N ASN A 350 47.12 -11.77 -14.24
CA ASN A 350 48.04 -12.73 -14.82
C ASN A 350 49.14 -13.10 -13.83
N LEU A 351 49.01 -14.27 -13.20
CA LEU A 351 49.99 -14.77 -12.24
C LEU A 351 51.33 -15.14 -12.91
N LYS A 352 51.30 -15.63 -14.15
CA LYS A 352 52.46 -16.19 -14.85
C LYS A 352 53.54 -15.16 -15.17
N GLU A 353 53.13 -13.95 -15.48
CA GLU A 353 54.01 -12.82 -15.83
C GLU A 353 54.39 -11.97 -14.61
N SER A 354 53.90 -12.31 -13.42
CA SER A 354 54.07 -11.49 -12.22
C SER A 354 55.39 -11.78 -11.51
N CYS A 355 56.20 -10.74 -11.24
CA CYS A 355 57.41 -10.83 -10.42
C CYS A 355 57.14 -10.70 -8.90
N PHE A 356 55.98 -10.16 -8.53
CA PHE A 356 55.53 -9.92 -7.16
C PHE A 356 54.12 -10.48 -6.99
N ASN A 357 53.62 -10.56 -5.76
CA ASN A 357 52.23 -10.98 -5.52
C ASN A 357 51.24 -9.95 -6.11
N PRO A 358 50.51 -10.30 -7.19
CA PRO A 358 49.60 -9.37 -7.84
C PRO A 358 48.33 -9.09 -7.02
N TYR A 359 48.07 -9.89 -5.98
CA TYR A 359 46.94 -9.74 -5.08
C TYR A 359 47.25 -8.87 -3.85
N ALA A 360 48.49 -8.39 -3.67
CA ALA A 360 48.86 -7.58 -2.52
C ALA A 360 48.01 -6.29 -2.35
N PRO A 361 47.62 -5.56 -3.43
CA PRO A 361 46.80 -4.35 -3.29
C PRO A 361 45.36 -4.61 -2.86
N ASN A 362 44.81 -5.79 -3.16
CA ASN A 362 43.46 -6.20 -2.81
C ASN A 362 43.49 -7.70 -2.44
N PRO A 363 43.78 -8.04 -1.17
CA PRO A 363 43.98 -9.43 -0.76
C PRO A 363 42.67 -10.24 -0.82
N PRO A 364 42.65 -11.43 -1.48
CA PRO A 364 41.50 -12.34 -1.50
C PRO A 364 40.93 -12.64 -0.12
N LYS A 365 41.76 -12.74 0.92
CA LYS A 365 41.31 -12.96 2.31
C LYS A 365 40.37 -11.87 2.84
N GLU A 366 40.56 -10.61 2.44
CA GLU A 366 39.69 -9.51 2.86
C GLU A 366 38.37 -9.53 2.09
N LEU A 367 38.41 -9.92 0.81
CA LEU A 367 37.23 -10.08 -0.02
C LEU A 367 36.39 -11.29 0.43
N TYR A 368 37.03 -12.38 0.84
CA TYR A 368 36.36 -13.57 1.35
C TYR A 368 35.44 -13.26 2.54
N VAL A 369 35.89 -12.44 3.49
CA VAL A 369 35.06 -12.03 4.64
C VAL A 369 33.80 -11.29 4.17
N LYS A 370 33.87 -10.56 3.05
CA LYS A 370 32.76 -9.77 2.50
C LYS A 370 31.80 -10.61 1.63
N LEU A 371 32.30 -11.63 0.92
CA LEU A 371 31.52 -12.41 -0.06
C LEU A 371 31.12 -13.82 0.40
N SER A 372 31.74 -14.38 1.44
CA SER A 372 31.50 -15.77 1.90
C SER A 372 30.08 -16.03 2.45
N LYS A 373 29.25 -15.01 2.56
CA LYS A 373 27.85 -15.14 2.98
C LYS A 373 26.94 -15.49 1.79
N ASN A 374 25.93 -16.32 2.06
CA ASN A 374 25.10 -17.04 1.08
C ASN A 374 24.78 -16.32 -0.24
N ASN A 375 24.37 -15.06 -0.24
CA ASN A 375 23.94 -14.36 -1.47
C ASN A 375 25.06 -14.06 -2.47
N TYR A 376 26.33 -14.11 -2.06
CA TYR A 376 27.48 -13.78 -2.91
C TYR A 376 28.47 -14.93 -3.06
N LYS A 377 28.11 -16.12 -2.54
CA LYS A 377 28.96 -17.30 -2.51
C LYS A 377 29.39 -17.73 -3.92
N GLU A 378 28.49 -17.74 -4.89
CA GLU A 378 28.82 -18.12 -6.28
C GLU A 378 29.88 -17.20 -6.91
N SER A 379 29.83 -15.90 -6.61
CA SER A 379 30.83 -14.94 -7.09
C SER A 379 32.17 -15.16 -6.42
N TRP A 380 32.18 -15.53 -5.13
CA TRP A 380 33.39 -15.92 -4.43
C TRP A 380 33.96 -17.23 -4.98
N ASP A 381 33.14 -18.26 -5.14
CA ASP A 381 33.55 -19.58 -5.64
C ASP A 381 34.23 -19.44 -7.03
N ALA A 382 33.69 -18.57 -7.90
CA ALA A 382 34.28 -18.27 -9.20
C ALA A 382 35.64 -17.54 -9.13
N ILE A 383 35.91 -16.76 -8.08
CA ILE A 383 37.21 -16.13 -7.84
C ILE A 383 38.18 -17.15 -7.24
N GLU A 384 37.71 -17.93 -6.27
CA GLU A 384 38.49 -18.99 -5.62
C GLU A 384 38.99 -20.02 -6.63
N GLU A 385 38.12 -20.51 -7.50
CA GLU A 385 38.46 -21.47 -8.55
C GLU A 385 39.50 -20.90 -9.54
N ASP A 386 39.32 -19.65 -9.98
CA ASP A 386 40.25 -18.96 -10.89
C ASP A 386 41.64 -18.78 -10.28
N ILE A 387 41.72 -18.33 -9.02
CA ILE A 387 43.00 -18.16 -8.31
C ILE A 387 43.67 -19.53 -8.12
N THR A 388 42.91 -20.54 -7.70
CA THR A 388 43.40 -21.91 -7.50
C THR A 388 43.99 -22.46 -8.80
N GLN A 389 43.28 -22.30 -9.91
CA GLN A 389 43.73 -22.78 -11.22
C GLN A 389 45.01 -22.05 -11.66
N LYS A 390 45.09 -20.73 -11.50
CA LYS A 390 46.30 -19.95 -11.83
C LYS A 390 47.52 -20.41 -11.04
N VAL A 391 47.36 -20.68 -9.75
CA VAL A 391 48.46 -21.22 -8.92
C VAL A 391 48.88 -22.60 -9.41
N ARG A 392 47.92 -23.50 -9.66
CA ARG A 392 48.19 -24.86 -10.17
C ARG A 392 48.87 -24.85 -11.54
N ASP A 393 48.45 -23.98 -12.46
CA ASP A 393 49.08 -23.81 -13.77
C ASP A 393 50.52 -23.33 -13.64
N GLN A 394 50.78 -22.39 -12.73
CA GLN A 394 52.14 -21.92 -12.44
C GLN A 394 53.01 -23.04 -11.85
N LEU A 395 52.47 -23.86 -10.95
CA LEU A 395 53.16 -25.02 -10.39
C LEU A 395 53.51 -26.06 -11.47
N MET A 396 52.59 -26.32 -12.39
CA MET A 396 52.82 -27.22 -13.53
C MET A 396 53.92 -26.69 -14.45
N GLU A 397 53.94 -25.38 -14.71
CA GLU A 397 54.99 -24.76 -15.52
C GLU A 397 56.36 -24.86 -14.84
N ILE A 398 56.43 -24.62 -13.52
CA ILE A 398 57.67 -24.79 -12.74
C ILE A 398 58.17 -26.24 -12.84
N ARG A 399 57.29 -27.24 -12.69
CA ARG A 399 57.65 -28.67 -12.84
C ARG A 399 58.22 -28.98 -14.23
N LYS A 400 57.64 -28.43 -15.29
CA LYS A 400 58.16 -28.63 -16.67
C LYS A 400 59.54 -28.03 -16.84
N GLN A 401 59.78 -26.86 -16.26
CA GLN A 401 61.04 -26.13 -16.36
C GLN A 401 62.12 -26.65 -15.41
N ALA A 402 61.75 -27.39 -14.35
CA ALA A 402 62.66 -27.87 -13.31
C ALA A 402 63.92 -28.57 -13.84
N LYS A 403 63.81 -29.33 -14.94
CA LYS A 403 64.96 -30.02 -15.56
C LYS A 403 66.07 -29.07 -16.02
N ASN A 404 65.74 -27.82 -16.31
CA ASN A 404 66.64 -26.83 -16.88
C ASN A 404 67.05 -25.73 -15.87
N LEU A 405 66.54 -25.78 -14.64
CA LEU A 405 66.77 -24.78 -13.60
C LEU A 405 67.75 -25.33 -12.55
N ASN A 406 68.62 -24.46 -12.02
CA ASN A 406 69.38 -24.80 -10.82
C ASN A 406 68.52 -24.62 -9.56
N PRO A 407 68.92 -25.18 -8.40
CA PRO A 407 68.11 -25.12 -7.17
C PRO A 407 67.77 -23.69 -6.69
N LYS A 408 68.62 -22.70 -7.00
CA LYS A 408 68.41 -21.30 -6.58
C LYS A 408 67.41 -20.60 -7.50
N GLU A 409 67.46 -20.88 -8.79
CA GLU A 409 66.48 -20.42 -9.78
C GLU A 409 65.11 -21.04 -9.52
N LEU A 410 65.08 -22.35 -9.20
CA LEU A 410 63.85 -23.06 -8.83
C LEU A 410 63.19 -22.42 -7.59
N GLU A 411 63.96 -22.13 -6.53
CA GLU A 411 63.42 -21.47 -5.35
C GLU A 411 62.85 -20.07 -5.67
N THR A 412 63.48 -19.37 -6.61
CA THR A 412 63.00 -18.06 -7.09
C THR A 412 61.67 -18.20 -7.83
N SER A 413 61.46 -19.29 -8.58
CA SER A 413 60.21 -19.57 -9.31
C SER A 413 59.03 -19.80 -8.35
N PHE A 414 59.27 -20.44 -7.19
CA PHE A 414 58.24 -20.64 -6.16
C PHE A 414 57.91 -19.39 -5.34
N ARG A 415 58.73 -18.34 -5.40
CA ARG A 415 58.59 -17.15 -4.55
C ARG A 415 57.24 -16.46 -4.74
N VAL A 416 56.78 -16.36 -5.99
CA VAL A 416 55.48 -15.73 -6.33
C VAL A 416 54.34 -16.54 -5.72
N CYS A 417 54.33 -17.87 -5.92
CA CYS A 417 53.31 -18.75 -5.35
C CYS A 417 53.25 -18.67 -3.81
N LYS A 418 54.42 -18.70 -3.15
CA LYS A 418 54.50 -18.52 -1.68
C LYS A 418 54.00 -17.15 -1.24
N SER A 419 54.29 -16.11 -2.00
CA SER A 419 53.83 -14.76 -1.67
C SER A 419 52.33 -14.60 -1.85
N VAL A 420 51.71 -15.30 -2.80
CA VAL A 420 50.25 -15.32 -3.01
C VAL A 420 49.54 -15.96 -1.81
N LEU A 421 50.06 -17.07 -1.26
CA LEU A 421 49.48 -17.75 -0.10
C LEU A 421 49.16 -16.78 1.06
N ASN A 422 50.06 -15.84 1.36
CA ASN A 422 49.90 -14.86 2.43
C ASN A 422 48.69 -13.91 2.26
N SER A 423 48.14 -13.82 1.05
CA SER A 423 46.97 -13.01 0.70
C SER A 423 45.67 -13.83 0.60
N LEU A 424 45.74 -15.16 0.69
CA LEU A 424 44.60 -16.05 0.55
C LEU A 424 43.87 -16.28 1.89
N PRO A 425 42.58 -16.67 1.85
CA PRO A 425 41.88 -17.18 3.03
C PRO A 425 42.51 -18.47 3.53
N LYS A 426 42.31 -18.78 4.82
CA LYS A 426 42.92 -19.93 5.50
C LYS A 426 42.71 -21.27 4.78
N HIS A 427 41.50 -21.55 4.29
CA HIS A 427 41.20 -22.83 3.65
C HIS A 427 41.98 -23.02 2.34
N MET A 428 42.12 -21.95 1.54
CA MET A 428 42.94 -21.98 0.33
C MET A 428 44.43 -22.02 0.65
N GLU A 429 44.86 -21.27 1.67
CA GLU A 429 46.25 -21.24 2.14
C GLU A 429 46.74 -22.63 2.53
N GLU A 430 45.93 -23.40 3.25
CA GLU A 430 46.23 -24.78 3.66
C GLU A 430 46.36 -25.71 2.44
N ILE A 431 45.33 -25.76 1.58
CA ILE A 431 45.28 -26.65 0.42
C ILE A 431 46.42 -26.34 -0.57
N LEU A 432 46.54 -25.08 -1.00
CA LEU A 432 47.57 -24.68 -1.95
C LEU A 432 48.97 -24.70 -1.32
N GLY A 433 49.07 -24.48 0.00
CA GLY A 433 50.33 -24.57 0.74
C GLY A 433 50.93 -25.97 0.68
N GLU A 434 50.10 -27.00 0.87
CA GLU A 434 50.51 -28.40 0.71
C GLU A 434 50.89 -28.72 -0.74
N GLU A 435 50.09 -28.29 -1.72
CA GLU A 435 50.38 -28.49 -3.15
C GLU A 435 51.72 -27.85 -3.57
N ILE A 436 51.98 -26.62 -3.12
CA ILE A 436 53.25 -25.91 -3.37
C ILE A 436 54.42 -26.66 -2.73
N LYS A 437 54.25 -27.15 -1.50
CA LYS A 437 55.31 -27.89 -0.79
C LYS A 437 55.64 -29.19 -1.52
N GLN A 438 54.64 -29.98 -1.90
CA GLN A 438 54.83 -31.22 -2.64
C GLN A 438 55.50 -30.96 -3.99
N CYS A 439 55.01 -29.98 -4.74
CA CYS A 439 55.56 -29.60 -6.05
C CYS A 439 57.04 -29.18 -5.95
N ARG A 440 57.40 -28.48 -4.87
CA ARG A 440 58.78 -28.07 -4.60
C ARG A 440 59.70 -29.26 -4.32
N GLU A 441 59.25 -30.24 -3.53
CA GLU A 441 60.01 -31.46 -3.25
C GLU A 441 60.22 -32.29 -4.52
N ASP A 442 59.16 -32.50 -5.31
CA ASP A 442 59.24 -33.21 -6.59
C ASP A 442 60.21 -32.51 -7.57
N SER A 443 60.10 -31.20 -7.70
CA SER A 443 60.92 -30.40 -8.62
C SER A 443 62.39 -30.36 -8.19
N LEU A 444 62.68 -30.36 -6.89
CA LEU A 444 64.04 -30.47 -6.36
C LEU A 444 64.66 -31.83 -6.70
N ILE A 445 63.91 -32.92 -6.57
CA ILE A 445 64.37 -34.26 -6.96
C ILE A 445 64.70 -34.27 -8.46
N ILE A 446 63.84 -33.69 -9.29
CA ILE A 446 64.07 -33.57 -10.74
C ILE A 446 65.35 -32.75 -11.01
N CYS A 447 65.50 -31.55 -10.42
CA CYS A 447 66.71 -30.74 -10.59
C CYS A 447 67.99 -31.51 -10.21
N LEU A 448 67.95 -32.30 -9.14
CA LEU A 448 69.12 -33.07 -8.67
C LEU A 448 69.43 -34.27 -9.57
N LEU A 449 68.42 -34.92 -10.16
CA LEU A 449 68.63 -36.05 -11.08
C LEU A 449 69.30 -35.62 -12.40
N PHE A 450 69.08 -34.38 -12.84
CA PHE A 450 69.62 -33.83 -14.08
C PHE A 450 70.81 -32.88 -13.86
N ALA A 451 71.26 -32.70 -12.62
CA ALA A 451 72.40 -31.84 -12.31
C ALA A 451 73.74 -32.49 -12.75
N PRO A 452 74.72 -31.70 -13.19
CA PRO A 452 76.10 -32.17 -13.38
C PRO A 452 76.63 -32.80 -12.09
N LYS A 453 77.38 -33.90 -12.22
CA LYS A 453 77.88 -34.72 -11.10
C LYS A 453 78.59 -33.89 -10.01
N GLU A 454 79.32 -32.85 -10.41
CA GLU A 454 80.04 -31.93 -9.53
C GLU A 454 79.12 -31.09 -8.61
N LEU A 455 77.92 -30.76 -9.07
CA LEU A 455 76.89 -30.05 -8.28
C LEU A 455 76.18 -30.98 -7.30
N ILE A 456 75.97 -32.24 -7.69
CA ILE A 456 75.36 -33.28 -6.84
C ILE A 456 76.27 -33.54 -5.63
N ASP A 457 77.57 -33.75 -5.85
CA ASP A 457 78.54 -34.01 -4.78
C ASP A 457 78.66 -32.83 -3.80
N SER A 458 78.59 -31.60 -4.33
CA SER A 458 78.58 -30.35 -3.54
C SER A 458 77.31 -30.19 -2.70
N PHE A 459 76.14 -30.54 -3.25
CA PHE A 459 74.86 -30.45 -2.55
C PHE A 459 74.73 -31.50 -1.43
N PHE A 460 75.18 -32.73 -1.68
CA PHE A 460 75.24 -33.78 -0.66
C PHE A 460 76.23 -33.44 0.46
N LEU A 461 77.37 -32.79 0.17
CA LEU A 461 78.27 -32.28 1.20
C LEU A 461 77.61 -31.19 2.08
N LEU A 462 76.85 -30.28 1.47
CA LEU A 462 76.15 -29.20 2.18
C LEU A 462 74.98 -29.69 3.04
N GLN A 463 74.24 -30.71 2.62
CA GLN A 463 73.14 -31.28 3.42
C GLN A 463 73.62 -32.19 4.57
N LYS A 464 74.77 -32.85 4.41
CA LYS A 464 75.40 -33.63 5.50
C LYS A 464 75.71 -32.76 6.73
N ASN A 465 75.94 -31.46 6.52
CA ASN A 465 76.13 -30.46 7.60
C ASN A 465 74.81 -29.91 8.18
N LYS A 466 73.63 -30.20 7.58
CA LYS A 466 72.31 -29.71 8.04
C LYS A 466 71.37 -30.78 8.60
N ASN A 467 71.82 -32.04 8.73
CA ASN A 467 71.04 -33.14 9.30
C ASN A 467 69.68 -33.40 8.61
N ILE A 468 69.58 -33.15 7.31
CA ILE A 468 68.37 -33.47 6.52
C ILE A 468 68.66 -34.74 5.71
N VAL A 469 67.83 -35.77 5.91
CA VAL A 469 67.97 -37.09 5.26
C VAL A 469 66.98 -37.18 4.10
N TYR A 470 67.47 -37.22 2.85
CA TYR A 470 66.70 -37.67 1.70
C TYR A 470 67.21 -39.05 1.24
N ARG A 471 66.30 -40.01 1.01
CA ARG A 471 66.63 -41.26 0.32
C ARG A 471 66.57 -41.03 -1.18
N VAL A 472 67.71 -40.79 -1.81
CA VAL A 472 67.84 -40.85 -3.27
C VAL A 472 68.35 -42.25 -3.63
N TRP A 473 67.58 -42.98 -4.43
CA TRP A 473 68.05 -44.22 -5.05
C TRP A 473 68.79 -43.85 -6.34
N CYS A 474 70.12 -43.80 -6.27
CA CYS A 474 70.94 -43.70 -7.48
C CYS A 474 70.96 -45.07 -8.16
N VAL A 475 70.26 -45.22 -9.28
CA VAL A 475 70.46 -46.36 -10.19
C VAL A 475 71.57 -45.98 -11.16
N ASN A 476 72.70 -46.69 -11.09
CA ASN A 476 73.84 -46.49 -11.97
C ASN A 476 73.59 -47.24 -13.30
N PHE A 477 73.29 -46.52 -14.38
CA PHE A 477 73.04 -47.11 -15.71
C PHE A 477 74.31 -47.26 -16.57
N SER A 478 75.49 -47.20 -15.96
CA SER A 478 76.77 -47.21 -16.69
C SER A 478 77.10 -48.51 -17.43
N SER A 479 76.30 -49.57 -17.30
CA SER A 479 76.50 -50.84 -18.01
C SER A 479 75.58 -51.09 -19.22
N LEU A 480 74.68 -50.16 -19.60
CA LEU A 480 73.73 -50.37 -20.70
C LEU A 480 74.12 -49.75 -22.06
N GLN A 481 75.35 -49.26 -22.20
CA GLN A 481 75.89 -48.85 -23.50
C GLN A 481 77.03 -49.78 -23.94
N ASN A 482 76.69 -50.95 -24.51
CA ASN A 482 77.51 -51.50 -25.58
C ASN A 482 76.77 -52.47 -26.52
N SER A 483 76.69 -52.02 -27.78
CA SER A 483 76.54 -52.73 -29.06
C SER A 483 75.56 -53.90 -29.26
N ASN A 484 74.64 -53.63 -30.20
CA ASN A 484 74.07 -54.49 -31.24
C ASN A 484 72.86 -55.42 -30.94
N ASN A 485 71.81 -55.14 -31.71
CA ASN A 485 70.65 -55.95 -32.10
C ASN A 485 69.40 -55.98 -31.20
N LYS A 486 68.41 -55.20 -31.66
CA LYS A 486 66.95 -55.48 -31.75
C LYS A 486 66.30 -56.32 -30.64
N SER A 487 65.74 -55.63 -29.64
CA SER A 487 64.32 -55.74 -29.25
C SER A 487 64.00 -54.60 -28.31
N ASN A 488 63.09 -53.72 -28.70
CA ASN A 488 62.55 -52.66 -27.84
C ASN A 488 61.42 -53.26 -27.01
N ASP A 489 61.65 -53.48 -25.72
CA ASP A 489 60.57 -53.63 -24.75
C ASP A 489 60.68 -52.51 -23.71
N ILE A 490 59.91 -51.46 -23.96
CA ILE A 490 59.61 -50.39 -23.01
C ILE A 490 58.58 -50.97 -22.04
N GLY A 491 58.97 -51.19 -20.78
CA GLY A 491 58.05 -51.59 -19.73
C GLY A 491 56.99 -50.51 -19.48
N VAL A 492 55.73 -50.89 -19.70
CA VAL A 492 54.53 -50.11 -19.39
C VAL A 492 54.31 -50.08 -17.87
N ILE A 493 53.93 -48.93 -17.34
CA ILE A 493 53.55 -48.71 -15.95
C ILE A 493 52.02 -48.91 -15.85
N ASP A 494 51.56 -49.79 -14.95
CA ASP A 494 50.18 -49.79 -14.45
C ASP A 494 50.15 -49.52 -12.93
N ASP A 495 48.96 -49.17 -12.43
CA ASP A 495 48.68 -48.62 -11.10
C ASP A 495 48.83 -49.60 -9.93
N SER A 496 49.60 -50.69 -10.08
CA SER A 496 49.70 -51.74 -9.05
C SER A 496 51.11 -52.18 -8.68
N GLY A 497 52.12 -51.30 -8.78
CA GLY A 497 53.40 -51.48 -8.08
C GLY A 497 54.36 -52.52 -8.67
N TYR A 498 55.65 -52.33 -8.40
CA TYR A 498 56.77 -53.04 -9.03
C TYR A 498 56.73 -54.57 -8.84
N LYS A 499 56.77 -55.33 -9.94
CA LYS A 499 57.14 -56.75 -9.96
C LYS A 499 58.50 -56.90 -10.66
N ILE A 500 59.56 -57.23 -9.90
CA ILE A 500 60.83 -57.67 -10.48
C ILE A 500 60.73 -59.18 -10.66
N CYS A 501 60.69 -59.64 -11.92
CA CYS A 501 60.87 -61.05 -12.24
C CYS A 501 62.38 -61.37 -12.16
N SER A 502 62.81 -62.11 -11.14
CA SER A 502 64.12 -62.75 -11.16
C SER A 502 64.04 -64.07 -11.93
N GLY A 503 64.56 -64.08 -13.16
CA GLY A 503 64.88 -65.29 -13.90
C GLY A 503 66.14 -65.93 -13.32
N SER A 504 66.04 -67.23 -13.00
CA SER A 504 67.10 -68.06 -12.43
C SER A 504 68.21 -68.41 -13.43
N PHE A 505 69.38 -68.69 -12.85
CA PHE A 505 70.71 -68.98 -13.38
C PHE A 505 70.89 -70.15 -14.37
N GLY A 506 71.97 -70.02 -15.14
CA GLY A 506 72.92 -71.05 -15.62
C GLY A 506 73.90 -70.34 -16.58
N ASP A 507 75.22 -70.35 -16.49
CA ASP A 507 76.20 -71.07 -15.69
C ASP A 507 77.51 -70.24 -15.70
N GLU A 508 78.36 -70.50 -14.70
CA GLU A 508 79.81 -70.28 -14.64
C GLU A 508 80.45 -68.86 -14.65
N LYS A 509 81.30 -68.66 -13.63
CA LYS A 509 82.34 -67.63 -13.42
C LYS A 509 81.90 -66.24 -12.94
N GLY A 510 81.78 -66.16 -11.60
CA GLY A 510 82.47 -65.19 -10.76
C GLY A 510 82.32 -63.70 -11.08
N GLN A 511 81.46 -63.02 -10.30
CA GLN A 511 81.77 -61.70 -9.74
C GLN A 511 80.81 -61.41 -8.58
N GLU A 512 81.40 -61.18 -7.41
CA GLU A 512 80.74 -60.86 -6.15
C GLU A 512 80.16 -59.43 -6.21
N ILE A 513 78.82 -59.32 -6.24
CA ILE A 513 78.14 -58.03 -6.07
C ILE A 513 78.09 -57.73 -4.57
N ILE A 514 79.00 -56.87 -4.10
CA ILE A 514 78.95 -56.34 -2.73
C ILE A 514 77.85 -55.29 -2.63
N LEU A 515 76.65 -55.71 -2.19
CA LEU A 515 75.60 -54.81 -1.69
C LEU A 515 75.97 -54.34 -0.27
N ARG A 516 76.55 -53.14 -0.14
CA ARG A 516 76.71 -52.50 1.17
C ARG A 516 75.37 -51.98 1.67
N LYS A 517 74.75 -52.76 2.57
CA LYS A 517 73.60 -52.37 3.39
C LYS A 517 74.08 -51.46 4.53
N TYR A 518 73.87 -50.14 4.43
CA TYR A 518 73.93 -49.27 5.60
C TYR A 518 72.56 -49.23 6.28
N ILE A 519 72.40 -50.03 7.32
CA ILE A 519 71.35 -49.85 8.34
C ILE A 519 71.91 -48.82 9.32
N LEU A 520 71.31 -47.64 9.39
CA LEU A 520 71.42 -46.78 10.57
C LEU A 520 70.10 -46.85 11.32
N SER A 521 70.19 -47.42 12.52
CA SER A 521 69.13 -47.60 13.49
C SER A 521 68.54 -46.25 13.93
N SER A 522 67.23 -46.12 13.82
CA SER A 522 66.45 -45.11 14.54
C SER A 522 66.38 -45.50 16.02
N SER A 523 67.31 -44.99 16.82
CA SER A 523 67.25 -45.07 18.28
C SER A 523 67.76 -43.77 18.89
N SER A 524 66.91 -42.74 18.90
CA SER A 524 66.95 -41.64 19.88
C SER A 524 65.83 -40.64 19.61
N LEU A 525 64.58 -41.00 19.90
CA LEU A 525 63.49 -40.04 20.14
C LEU A 525 62.30 -40.71 20.86
N GLU A 526 62.58 -41.51 21.89
CA GLU A 526 61.61 -41.94 22.89
C GLU A 526 62.29 -41.95 24.26
N LYS A 527 62.59 -40.74 24.77
CA LYS A 527 62.80 -40.44 26.19
C LYS A 527 62.99 -38.93 26.36
N LYS A 528 61.90 -38.20 26.18
CA LYS A 528 61.61 -36.90 26.82
C LYS A 528 60.16 -36.50 26.54
N MET A 529 59.27 -37.27 27.16
CA MET A 529 57.94 -36.80 27.59
C MET A 529 57.66 -37.48 28.92
N LYS A 530 58.18 -36.86 29.98
CA LYS A 530 57.56 -36.75 31.30
C LYS A 530 57.66 -35.29 31.69
#